data_AF-A0A376P8Y2-F1
#
_entry.id   AF-A0A376P8Y2-F1
#
_cell.length_a   1.000
_cell.length_b   1.000
_cell.length_c   1.000
_cell.angle_alpha   90.00
_cell.angle_beta   90.00
_cell.angle_gamma   90.00
#
_symmetry.space_group_name_H-M   'P 1'
#
loop_
_entity.id
_entity.type
_entity.pdbx_description
1 polymer ?
#
loop_
_entity_poly.entity_id
_entity_poly.type
_entity_poly.pdbx_seq_one_letter_code
_entity_poly.pdbx_strand_id
1 'polypeptide(L)' 'MTTGGGESHFEIGAHPGFDVLSQPLQATAIYCGLNWLPPFAMHCTFICDDETLEGQARHYKQRLLEWQEAHHG' A
#
# COMPACT_ATOMS: atom_id res chain seq x y z
N MET A 1 1.85 1.88 2.99
CA MET A 1 2.98 2.79 2.71
C MET A 1 2.39 4.15 2.35
N THR A 2 2.95 5.24 2.86
CA THR A 2 2.51 6.59 2.53
C THR A 2 3.67 7.37 1.92
N THR A 3 3.41 8.20 0.89
CA THR A 3 4.44 9.04 0.26
C THR A 3 4.03 10.51 0.24
N GLY A 4 5.02 11.40 0.37
CA GLY A 4 4.82 12.83 0.15
C GLY A 4 4.66 13.20 -1.33
N GLY A 5 5.34 12.49 -2.23
CA GLY A 5 5.16 12.65 -3.68
C GLY A 5 3.83 12.08 -4.17
N GLY A 6 3.31 12.62 -5.27
CA GLY A 6 2.13 12.09 -5.93
C GLY A 6 2.38 10.84 -6.75
N GLU A 7 1.30 10.19 -7.15
CA GLU A 7 1.34 8.96 -7.96
C GLU A 7 2.11 9.18 -9.27
N SER A 8 1.93 10.32 -9.92
CA SER A 8 2.67 10.69 -11.14
C SER A 8 4.18 10.86 -10.95
N HIS A 9 4.67 11.09 -9.73
CA HIS A 9 6.12 11.04 -9.46
C HIS A 9 6.70 9.61 -9.56
N PHE A 10 5.82 8.60 -9.56
CA PHE A 10 6.14 7.21 -9.86
C PHE A 10 5.82 6.82 -11.32
N GLU A 11 5.36 7.77 -12.14
CA GLU A 11 5.01 7.53 -13.55
C GLU A 11 6.03 8.13 -14.54
N ILE A 12 6.83 9.12 -14.13
CA ILE A 12 7.75 9.85 -15.02
C ILE A 12 9.18 9.30 -14.89
N GLY A 13 9.62 8.49 -15.84
CA GLY A 13 10.91 7.77 -15.84
C GLY A 13 10.76 6.31 -15.41
N ALA A 14 11.85 5.53 -15.40
CA ALA A 14 11.82 4.11 -14.96
C ALA A 14 11.67 3.94 -13.44
N HIS A 15 11.08 4.91 -12.73
CA HIS A 15 10.78 4.85 -11.30
C HIS A 15 9.59 3.90 -11.14
N PRO A 16 9.83 2.65 -10.77
CA PRO A 16 8.80 1.66 -10.91
C PRO A 16 7.78 1.83 -9.77
N GLY A 17 6.52 1.45 -10.00
CA GLY A 17 5.47 1.53 -8.99
C GLY A 17 5.84 0.79 -7.70
N PHE A 18 5.05 0.97 -6.64
CA PHE A 18 5.41 0.42 -5.32
C PHE A 18 5.62 -1.10 -5.32
N ASP A 19 4.98 -1.85 -6.22
CA ASP A 19 5.19 -3.30 -6.37
C ASP A 19 6.66 -3.64 -6.68
N VAL A 20 7.37 -2.81 -7.44
CA VAL A 20 8.80 -3.02 -7.70
C VAL A 20 9.65 -2.45 -6.57
N LEU A 21 9.30 -1.29 -6.04
CA LEU A 21 10.03 -0.69 -4.92
C LEU A 21 9.96 -1.53 -3.64
N SER A 22 8.90 -2.33 -3.47
CA SER A 22 8.69 -3.20 -2.32
C SER A 22 9.35 -4.57 -2.44
N GLN A 23 10.05 -4.88 -3.54
CA GLN A 23 10.73 -6.16 -3.74
C GLN A 23 11.66 -6.58 -2.58
N PRO A 24 12.48 -5.70 -1.98
CA PRO A 24 13.29 -6.08 -0.82
C PRO A 24 12.45 -6.48 0.41
N LEU A 25 11.31 -5.83 0.62
CA LEU A 25 10.38 -6.17 1.70
C LEU A 25 9.69 -7.51 1.42
N GLN A 26 9.24 -7.72 0.20
CA GLN A 26 8.66 -8.98 -0.25
C GLN A 26 9.64 -10.15 -0.08
N ALA A 27 10.89 -9.97 -0.53
CA ALA A 27 11.93 -10.99 -0.39
C ALA A 27 12.18 -11.33 1.09
N THR A 28 12.19 -10.33 1.97
CA THR A 28 12.33 -10.54 3.42
C THR A 28 11.14 -11.29 4.00
N ALA A 29 9.91 -10.94 3.62
CA ALA A 29 8.71 -11.63 4.07
C ALA A 29 8.74 -13.12 3.67
N ILE A 30 9.10 -13.40 2.41
CA ILE A 30 9.24 -14.77 1.90
C ILE A 30 10.34 -15.52 2.65
N TYR A 31 11.50 -14.89 2.84
CA TYR A 31 12.62 -15.49 3.58
C TYR A 31 12.23 -15.88 5.01
N CYS A 32 11.43 -15.05 5.67
CA CYS A 32 10.92 -15.31 7.02
C CYS A 32 9.71 -16.26 7.07
N GLY A 33 9.26 -16.81 5.93
CA GLY A 33 8.09 -17.70 5.87
C GLY A 33 6.75 -16.99 6.11
N LEU A 34 6.69 -15.67 5.94
CA LEU A 34 5.46 -14.90 6.06
C LEU A 34 4.63 -14.99 4.77
N ASN A 35 3.31 -14.85 4.90
CA ASN A 35 2.44 -14.67 3.75
C ASN A 35 2.51 -13.21 3.28
N TRP A 36 3.09 -12.97 2.09
CA TRP A 36 3.13 -11.64 1.49
C TRP A 36 1.77 -11.28 0.89
N LEU A 37 1.10 -10.30 1.47
CA LEU A 37 -0.13 -9.74 0.94
C LEU A 37 0.17 -8.56 0.00
N PRO A 38 -0.70 -8.26 -0.97
CA PRO A 38 -0.48 -7.09 -1.82
C PRO A 38 -0.34 -5.82 -0.95
N PRO A 39 0.53 -4.88 -1.27
CA PRO A 39 0.67 -3.69 -0.44
C PRO A 39 -0.55 -2.77 -0.53
N PHE A 40 -0.75 -1.95 0.49
CA PHE A 40 -1.62 -0.76 0.42
C PHE A 40 -0.71 0.47 0.38
N ALA A 41 -0.83 1.27 -0.68
CA ALA A 41 -0.05 2.49 -0.86
C ALA A 41 -0.99 3.69 -1.01
N MET A 42 -0.64 4.80 -0.35
CA MET A 42 -1.31 6.08 -0.50
C MET A 42 -0.26 7.14 -0.83
N HIS A 43 -0.48 7.89 -1.89
CA HIS A 43 0.41 8.95 -2.35
C HIS A 43 -0.10 10.34 -1.95
N CYS A 44 0.71 11.38 -2.11
CA CYS A 44 0.37 12.76 -1.72
C CYS A 44 -0.08 12.93 -0.26
N THR A 45 0.29 12.04 0.67
CA THR A 45 -0.29 12.05 2.03
C THR A 45 0.06 13.27 2.85
N PHE A 46 1.06 14.04 2.41
CA PHE A 46 1.42 15.31 3.05
C PHE A 46 0.51 16.47 2.65
N ILE A 47 -0.15 16.39 1.49
CA ILE A 47 -0.93 17.50 0.90
C ILE A 47 -2.38 17.14 0.59
N CYS A 48 -2.81 15.89 0.79
CA CYS A 48 -4.19 15.49 0.56
C CYS A 48 -5.14 16.12 1.58
N ASP A 49 -6.37 16.41 1.18
CA ASP A 49 -7.42 16.89 2.08
C ASP A 49 -7.92 15.79 3.04
N ASP A 50 -8.62 16.21 4.09
CA ASP A 50 -9.15 15.33 5.13
C ASP A 50 -10.17 14.33 4.55
N GLU A 51 -10.98 14.74 3.57
CA GLU A 51 -11.97 13.87 2.93
C GLU A 51 -11.30 12.70 2.18
N THR A 52 -10.24 12.99 1.43
CA THR A 52 -9.43 12.00 0.74
C THR A 52 -8.75 11.07 1.74
N LEU A 53 -8.18 11.61 2.82
CA LEU A 53 -7.52 10.83 3.86
C LEU A 53 -8.51 9.88 4.57
N GLU A 54 -9.69 10.37 4.92
CA GLU A 54 -10.77 9.55 5.51
C GLU A 54 -11.30 8.50 4.53
N GLY A 55 -11.40 8.83 3.24
CA GLY A 55 -11.72 7.87 2.18
C GLY A 55 -10.73 6.71 2.13
N GLN A 56 -9.43 7.02 2.12
CA GLN A 56 -8.37 6.01 2.11
C GLN A 56 -8.32 5.21 3.41
N ALA A 57 -8.58 5.83 4.58
CA ALA A 57 -8.69 5.14 5.85
C ALA A 57 -9.84 4.13 5.87
N ARG A 58 -11.02 4.50 5.31
CA ARG A 58 -12.16 3.58 5.16
C ARG A 58 -11.83 2.41 4.24
N HIS A 59 -11.19 2.68 3.11
CA HIS A 59 -10.77 1.63 2.18
C HIS A 59 -9.75 0.67 2.82
N TYR A 60 -8.75 1.19 3.55
CA TYR A 60 -7.80 0.37 4.28
C TYR A 60 -8.48 -0.50 5.35
N LYS A 61 -9.44 0.06 6.10
CA LYS A 61 -10.24 -0.69 7.07
C LYS A 61 -11.02 -1.82 6.42
N GLN A 62 -11.71 -1.55 5.30
CA GLN A 62 -12.49 -2.57 4.60
C GLN A 62 -11.61 -3.74 4.17
N ARG A 63 -10.44 -3.45 3.62
CA ARG A 63 -9.47 -4.46 3.20
C ARG A 63 -9.03 -5.38 4.36
N LEU A 64 -8.84 -4.84 5.56
CA LEU A 64 -8.51 -5.63 6.74
C LEU A 64 -9.66 -6.54 7.17
N LEU A 65 -10.91 -6.06 7.08
CA LEU A 65 -12.10 -6.86 7.38
C LEU A 65 -12.26 -8.02 6.39
N GLU A 66 -12.14 -7.75 5.08
CA GLU A 66 -12.19 -8.78 4.04
C GLU A 66 -11.10 -9.85 4.22
N TRP A 67 -9.88 -9.42 4.57
CA TRP A 67 -8.79 -10.36 4.88
C TRP A 67 -9.12 -11.20 6.11
N GLN A 68 -9.64 -10.58 7.18
CA GLN A 68 -10.01 -11.28 8.41
C GLN A 68 -11.12 -12.32 8.14
N GLU A 69 -12.16 -11.96 7.40
CA GLU A 69 -13.26 -12.86 7.04
C GLU A 69 -12.75 -14.06 6.22
N ALA A 70 -11.86 -13.84 5.25
CA ALA A 70 -11.30 -14.92 4.44
C ALA A 70 -10.38 -15.89 5.21
N HIS A 71 -9.85 -15.50 6.37
CA HIS A 71 -8.88 -16.29 7.15
C HIS A 71 -9.42 -16.77 8.50
N HIS A 72 -10.55 -16.24 8.96
CA HIS A 72 -11.20 -16.60 10.23
C HIS A 72 -12.70 -16.92 10.09
N GLY A 73 -13.22 -17.03 8.86
CA GLY A 73 -14.57 -17.49 8.53
C GLY A 73 -14.67 -19.00 8.33
#